data_AF-A0A5Q4EXK1-F1
#
_entry.id   AF-A0A5Q4EXK1-F1
#
_cell.length_a   1.000
_cell.length_b   1.000
_cell.length_c   1.000
_cell.angle_alpha   90.00
_cell.angle_beta   90.00
_cell.angle_gamma   90.00
#
_symmetry.space_group_name_H-M   'P 1'
#
loop_
_entity.id
_entity.type
_entity.pdbx_description
1 polymer ?
#
loop_
_entity_poly.entity_id
_entity_poly.type
_entity_poly.pdbx_seq_one_letter_code
_entity_poly.pdbx_strand_id
1 'polypeptide(L)'
;MAGGGAGRRWQPAYVALGSNLADPVAQLQAALRAMNALADTRVVTVSPFYRSPPMGPQDQPAYVNAVAGLLTRLMAPALLSGLKAIERARGRPADAPRWGPRIIDLDIIAIGRQQLTQSGLTIPHPGAAVRAFVLQPLADIAPAFELPGAGRVEALLAKVDLAGLQRLETAA
;
A
#
# COMPACT_ATOMS: atom_id res chain seq x y z
N MET A 1 10.38 -1.75 24.06
CA MET A 1 9.08 -1.58 24.73
C MET A 1 7.98 -1.39 23.68
N ALA A 2 7.48 -2.46 23.07
CA ALA A 2 6.34 -2.41 22.15
C ALA A 2 5.07 -2.55 23.00
N GLY A 3 4.44 -1.42 23.35
CA GLY A 3 3.21 -1.41 24.14
C GLY A 3 2.09 -2.18 23.42
N GLY A 4 1.60 -3.24 24.07
CA GLY A 4 0.53 -4.10 23.58
C GLY A 4 -0.77 -3.33 23.33
N GLY A 5 -1.51 -3.77 22.30
CA GLY A 5 -2.78 -3.19 21.84
C GLY A 5 -3.99 -3.45 22.74
N ALA A 6 -3.80 -3.84 24.00
CA ALA A 6 -4.88 -4.05 24.95
C ALA A 6 -5.57 -2.70 25.26
N GLY A 7 -6.70 -2.43 24.59
CA GLY A 7 -7.52 -1.24 24.78
C GLY A 7 -7.68 -0.33 23.55
N ARG A 8 -6.97 -0.57 22.44
CA ARG A 8 -7.15 0.23 21.21
C ARG A 8 -8.32 -0.27 20.37
N ARG A 9 -9.09 0.69 19.83
CA ARG A 9 -10.17 0.42 18.87
C ARG A 9 -9.57 0.02 17.52
N TRP A 10 -10.27 -0.86 16.81
CA TRP A 10 -9.98 -1.16 15.41
C TRP A 10 -10.15 0.11 14.57
N GLN A 11 -9.14 0.39 13.75
CA GLN A 11 -9.15 1.51 12.80
C GLN A 11 -9.00 0.97 11.38
N PRO A 12 -9.71 1.55 10.40
CA PRO A 12 -9.45 1.25 9.01
C PRO A 12 -8.06 1.77 8.62
N ALA A 13 -7.34 1.00 7.82
CA ALA A 13 -6.09 1.43 7.21
C ALA A 13 -6.05 0.98 5.75
N TYR A 14 -5.36 1.74 4.91
CA TYR A 14 -5.15 1.40 3.51
C TYR A 14 -3.65 1.29 3.26
N VAL A 15 -3.24 0.19 2.63
CA VAL A 15 -1.83 -0.08 2.31
C VAL A 15 -1.72 -0.31 0.81
N ALA A 16 -0.84 0.43 0.15
CA ALA A 16 -0.45 0.15 -1.23
C ALA A 16 0.58 -0.98 -1.25
N LEU A 17 0.45 -1.87 -2.23
CA LEU A 17 1.38 -2.95 -2.52
C LEU A 17 1.92 -2.72 -3.93
N GLY A 18 3.22 -2.92 -4.13
CA GLY A 18 3.85 -2.87 -5.44
C GLY A 18 4.97 -3.90 -5.56
N SER A 19 5.07 -4.58 -6.70
CA SER A 19 6.18 -5.49 -7.02
C SER A 19 6.49 -5.45 -8.50
N ASN A 20 7.77 -5.54 -8.87
CA ASN A 20 8.20 -5.73 -10.26
C ASN A 20 9.29 -6.79 -10.42
N LEU A 21 9.54 -7.60 -9.38
CA LEU A 21 10.52 -8.70 -9.41
C LEU A 21 9.91 -10.00 -8.87
N ALA A 22 10.52 -11.13 -9.26
CA ALA A 22 10.29 -12.45 -8.66
C ALA A 22 8.80 -12.86 -8.59
N ASP A 23 8.12 -12.84 -9.74
CA ASP A 23 6.67 -13.05 -9.89
C ASP A 23 5.83 -12.05 -9.07
N PRO A 24 5.58 -10.84 -9.60
CA PRO A 24 4.89 -9.78 -8.88
C PRO A 24 3.51 -10.16 -8.32
N VAL A 25 2.75 -10.99 -9.03
CA VAL A 25 1.42 -11.44 -8.58
C VAL A 25 1.57 -12.34 -7.35
N ALA A 26 2.48 -13.31 -7.40
CA ALA A 26 2.77 -14.18 -6.26
C ALA A 26 3.31 -13.37 -5.06
N GLN A 27 4.14 -12.34 -5.30
CA GLN A 27 4.66 -11.48 -4.23
C GLN A 27 3.55 -10.69 -3.54
N LEU A 28 2.63 -10.09 -4.30
CA LEU A 28 1.46 -9.40 -3.74
C LEU A 28 0.61 -10.36 -2.90
N GLN A 29 0.26 -11.54 -3.43
CA GLN A 29 -0.51 -12.55 -2.70
C GLN A 29 0.19 -12.99 -1.41
N ALA A 30 1.50 -13.22 -1.46
CA ALA A 30 2.27 -13.62 -0.30
C ALA A 30 2.43 -12.48 0.73
N ALA A 31 2.43 -11.21 0.29
CA ALA A 31 2.43 -10.05 1.19
C ALA A 31 1.06 -9.87 1.86
N LEU A 32 -0.05 -10.07 1.15
CA LEU A 32 -1.40 -10.05 1.71
C LEU A 32 -1.56 -11.11 2.82
N ARG A 33 -1.11 -12.35 2.58
CA ARG A 33 -1.10 -13.41 3.60
C ARG A 33 -0.29 -13.01 4.83
N ALA A 34 0.89 -12.43 4.63
CA ALA A 34 1.76 -11.99 5.72
C ALA A 34 1.16 -10.82 6.53
N MET A 35 0.52 -9.85 5.85
CA MET A 35 -0.19 -8.75 6.51
C MET A 35 -1.36 -9.26 7.36
N ASN A 36 -2.10 -10.26 6.87
CA ASN A 36 -3.19 -10.86 7.62
C ASN A 36 -2.72 -11.69 8.84
N ALA A 37 -1.45 -12.09 8.86
CA ALA A 37 -0.82 -12.78 9.98
C ALA A 37 -0.21 -11.81 11.03
N LEU A 38 -0.17 -10.50 10.76
CA LEU A 38 0.28 -9.51 11.74
C LEU A 38 -0.70 -9.48 12.93
N ALA A 39 -0.15 -9.43 14.15
CA ALA A 39 -0.96 -9.26 15.34
C ALA A 39 -1.84 -8.01 15.24
N ASP A 40 -3.06 -8.10 15.76
CA ASP A 40 -4.02 -6.99 15.79
C ASP A 40 -4.29 -6.34 14.44
N THR A 41 -4.19 -7.11 13.35
CA THR A 41 -4.40 -6.64 11.98
C THR A 41 -5.21 -7.68 11.21
N ARG A 42 -6.10 -7.22 10.33
CA ARG A 42 -6.93 -8.06 9.47
C ARG A 42 -7.01 -7.42 8.10
N VAL A 43 -6.74 -8.20 7.05
CA VAL A 43 -7.06 -7.80 5.68
C VAL A 43 -8.56 -8.00 5.48
N VAL A 44 -9.26 -6.93 5.12
CA VAL A 44 -10.73 -6.93 4.96
C VAL A 44 -11.13 -6.97 3.50
N THR A 45 -10.40 -6.24 2.65
CA THR A 45 -10.65 -6.19 1.22
C THR A 45 -9.36 -5.93 0.47
N VAL A 46 -9.31 -6.33 -0.79
CA VAL A 46 -8.16 -6.13 -1.69
C VAL A 46 -8.71 -5.69 -3.04
N SER A 47 -8.08 -4.67 -3.63
CA SER A 47 -8.41 -4.23 -4.98
C SER A 47 -8.08 -5.31 -6.03
N PRO A 48 -8.56 -5.17 -7.26
CA PRO A 48 -7.93 -5.82 -8.41
C PRO A 48 -6.42 -5.49 -8.48
N PHE A 49 -5.68 -6.34 -9.18
CA PHE A 49 -4.26 -6.11 -9.45
C PHE A 49 -4.12 -5.31 -10.74
N TYR A 50 -3.15 -4.39 -10.75
CA TYR A 50 -2.93 -3.51 -11.89
C TYR A 50 -1.47 -3.53 -12.31
N ARG A 51 -1.21 -3.71 -13.60
CA ARG A 51 0.08 -3.45 -14.21
C ARG A 51 0.24 -1.96 -14.48
N SER A 52 1.41 -1.40 -14.18
CA SER A 52 1.77 -0.02 -14.51
C SER A 52 3.22 0.09 -14.96
N PRO A 53 3.57 1.10 -15.79
CA PRO A 53 4.96 1.46 -15.99
C PRO A 53 5.62 1.90 -14.66
N PRO A 54 6.95 1.80 -14.54
CA PRO A 54 7.68 2.39 -13.42
C PRO A 54 7.50 3.91 -13.41
N MET A 55 7.39 4.50 -12.23
CA MET A 55 7.35 5.97 -12.09
C MET A 55 8.73 6.62 -12.24
N GLY A 56 9.80 5.86 -11.98
CA GLY A 56 11.18 6.32 -12.03
C GLY A 56 11.88 5.89 -13.33
N PRO A 57 13.14 5.42 -13.23
CA PRO A 57 13.88 4.89 -14.38
C PRO A 57 13.06 3.83 -15.13
N GLN A 58 13.02 3.92 -16.47
CA GLN A 58 12.23 3.03 -17.33
C GLN A 58 12.98 1.72 -17.68
N ASP A 59 14.27 1.64 -17.36
CA ASP A 59 15.13 0.46 -17.49
C ASP A 59 14.88 -0.58 -16.37
N GLN A 60 13.60 -0.80 -16.05
CA GLN A 60 13.16 -1.82 -15.11
C GLN A 60 11.80 -2.42 -15.50
N PRO A 61 11.46 -3.62 -15.01
CA PRO A 61 10.18 -4.24 -15.31
C PRO A 61 9.00 -3.40 -14.82
N ALA A 62 7.87 -3.53 -15.53
CA ALA A 62 6.59 -2.97 -15.10
C ALA A 62 6.18 -3.50 -13.71
N TYR A 63 5.55 -2.65 -12.91
CA TYR A 63 5.02 -3.01 -11.60
C TYR A 63 3.67 -3.68 -11.71
N VAL A 64 3.38 -4.59 -10.80
CA VAL A 64 2.03 -5.00 -10.41
C VAL A 64 1.72 -4.34 -9.07
N ASN A 65 0.60 -3.62 -9.01
CA ASN A 65 0.17 -2.82 -7.87
C ASN A 65 -1.23 -3.24 -7.43
N ALA A 66 -1.50 -3.07 -6.14
CA ALA A 66 -2.82 -3.24 -5.53
C ALA A 66 -2.93 -2.38 -4.27
N VAL A 67 -4.14 -2.25 -3.73
CA VAL A 67 -4.39 -1.67 -2.42
C VAL A 67 -5.16 -2.67 -1.55
N ALA A 68 -4.70 -2.85 -0.32
CA ALA A 68 -5.38 -3.61 0.71
C ALA A 68 -6.08 -2.66 1.69
N GLY A 69 -7.36 -2.91 1.93
CA GLY A 69 -8.11 -2.34 3.05
C GLY A 69 -7.99 -3.23 4.27
N LEU A 70 -7.49 -2.67 5.37
CA LEU A 70 -7.21 -3.36 6.63
C LEU A 70 -8.09 -2.82 7.76
N LEU A 71 -8.29 -3.64 8.78
CA LEU A 71 -8.58 -3.18 10.14
C LEU A 71 -7.37 -3.47 11.02
N THR A 72 -6.91 -2.49 11.79
CA THR A 72 -5.81 -2.71 12.73
C THR A 72 -6.03 -1.99 14.08
N ARG A 73 -5.51 -2.57 15.17
CA ARG A 73 -5.39 -1.87 16.48
C ARG A 73 -3.97 -1.34 16.73
N LEU A 74 -3.05 -1.60 15.79
CA LEU A 74 -1.67 -1.11 15.85
C LEU A 74 -1.64 0.41 15.65
N MET A 75 -0.65 1.06 16.26
CA MET A 75 -0.30 2.44 15.88
C MET A 75 0.44 2.47 14.56
N ALA A 76 0.44 3.63 13.91
CA ALA A 76 1.16 3.86 12.67
C ALA A 76 2.61 3.36 12.67
N PRO A 77 3.46 3.64 13.70
CA PRO A 77 4.84 3.12 13.72
C PRO A 77 4.92 1.60 13.85
N ALA A 78 4.00 0.98 14.59
CA ALA A 78 3.97 -0.48 14.76
C ALA A 78 3.49 -1.19 13.49
N LEU A 79 2.48 -0.64 12.82
CA LEU A 79 2.05 -1.13 11.51
C LEU A 79 3.18 -0.99 10.49
N LEU A 80 3.83 0.18 10.41
CA LEU A 80 4.98 0.39 9.53
C LEU A 80 6.10 -0.61 9.79
N SER A 81 6.44 -0.85 11.07
CA SER A 81 7.46 -1.84 11.44
C SER A 81 7.10 -3.25 10.96
N GLY A 82 5.83 -3.65 11.10
CA GLY A 82 5.32 -4.92 10.58
C GLY A 82 5.42 -5.04 9.06
N LEU A 83 5.01 -4.00 8.32
CA LEU A 83 5.12 -3.96 6.86
C LEU A 83 6.59 -4.02 6.40
N LYS A 84 7.49 -3.27 7.04
CA LYS A 84 8.92 -3.33 6.73
C LYS A 84 9.55 -4.66 7.10
N ALA A 85 9.05 -5.37 8.11
CA ALA A 85 9.47 -6.74 8.40
C ALA A 85 9.07 -7.71 7.28
N ILE A 86 7.88 -7.55 6.69
CA ILE A 86 7.43 -8.33 5.53
C ILE A 86 8.33 -8.06 4.32
N GLU A 87 8.66 -6.80 4.03
CA GLU A 87 9.59 -6.45 2.95
C GLU A 87 10.98 -7.07 3.15
N ARG A 88 11.55 -6.98 4.36
CA ARG A 88 12.87 -7.55 4.67
C ARG A 88 12.89 -9.07 4.53
N ALA A 89 11.83 -9.75 4.96
CA ALA A 89 11.70 -11.20 4.81
C ALA A 89 11.69 -11.66 3.34
N ARG A 90 11.46 -10.75 2.39
CA ARG A 90 11.50 -11.01 0.94
C ARG A 90 12.78 -10.52 0.28
N GLY A 91 13.78 -10.11 1.06
CA GLY A 91 15.13 -9.87 0.55
C GLY A 91 15.39 -8.48 0.01
N ARG A 92 14.71 -7.43 0.52
CA ARG A 92 15.07 -6.03 0.20
C ARG A 92 16.40 -5.66 0.89
N PRO A 93 17.50 -5.44 0.14
CA PRO A 93 18.76 -4.99 0.72
C PRO A 93 18.64 -3.58 1.29
N ALA A 94 19.41 -3.26 2.32
CA ALA A 94 19.39 -1.95 2.97
C ALA A 94 19.94 -0.82 2.06
N ASP A 95 20.79 -1.17 1.10
CA ASP A 95 21.48 -0.29 0.14
C ASP A 95 20.76 -0.19 -1.22
N ALA A 96 19.55 -0.77 -1.34
CA ALA A 96 18.81 -0.74 -2.59
C ALA A 96 18.49 0.70 -3.06
N PRO A 97 18.63 1.01 -4.36
CA PRO A 97 18.41 2.35 -4.89
C PRO A 97 16.97 2.86 -4.65
N ARG A 98 16.86 4.17 -4.49
CA ARG A 98 15.57 4.87 -4.47
C ARG A 98 14.93 4.73 -5.86
N TRP A 99 13.69 4.23 -5.90
CA TRP A 99 12.93 3.93 -7.13
C TRP A 99 13.47 2.81 -8.03
N GLY A 100 14.39 1.99 -7.53
CA GLY A 100 14.80 0.77 -8.22
C GLY A 100 13.79 -0.37 -8.08
N PRO A 101 14.00 -1.48 -8.80
CA PRO A 101 13.17 -2.68 -8.74
C PRO A 101 13.00 -3.23 -7.31
N ARG A 102 11.83 -3.78 -7.01
CA ARG A 102 11.50 -4.34 -5.69
C ARG A 102 10.73 -5.65 -5.82
N ILE A 103 11.11 -6.61 -4.98
CA ILE A 103 10.35 -7.85 -4.77
C ILE A 103 8.99 -7.53 -4.15
N ILE A 104 8.95 -6.63 -3.17
CA ILE A 104 7.70 -6.07 -2.64
C ILE A 104 7.99 -4.70 -2.00
N ASP A 105 7.07 -3.76 -2.18
CA ASP A 105 7.00 -2.46 -1.50
C ASP A 105 5.62 -2.34 -0.85
N LEU A 106 5.59 -1.95 0.43
CA LEU A 106 4.38 -1.81 1.23
C LEU A 106 4.36 -0.41 1.86
N ASP A 107 3.43 0.42 1.39
CA ASP A 107 3.30 1.81 1.82
C ASP A 107 1.94 2.06 2.49
N ILE A 108 1.97 2.63 3.70
CA ILE A 108 0.74 3.04 4.41
C ILE A 108 0.18 4.28 3.72
N ILE A 109 -0.98 4.14 3.06
CA ILE A 109 -1.71 5.25 2.46
C ILE A 109 -2.37 6.10 3.55
N ALA A 110 -3.15 5.47 4.42
CA ALA A 110 -3.93 6.15 5.46
C ALA A 110 -4.24 5.21 6.63
N ILE A 111 -4.45 5.78 7.82
CA ILE A 111 -5.00 5.09 9.00
C ILE A 111 -6.09 5.97 9.59
N GLY A 112 -7.34 5.54 9.48
CA GLY A 112 -8.51 6.32 9.89
C GLY A 112 -8.47 7.71 9.28
N ARG A 113 -8.56 8.73 10.13
CA ARG A 113 -8.47 10.16 9.77
C ARG A 113 -7.16 10.80 10.22
N GLN A 114 -6.13 10.00 10.49
CA GLN A 114 -4.86 10.50 11.04
C GLN A 114 -4.15 11.38 10.01
N GLN A 115 -3.55 12.46 10.51
CA GLN A 115 -2.57 13.28 9.80
C GLN A 115 -1.33 13.36 10.69
N LEU A 116 -0.21 12.79 10.24
CA LEU A 116 1.04 12.82 11.00
C LEU A 116 2.26 12.75 10.09
N THR A 117 3.35 13.34 10.57
CA THR A 117 4.68 13.24 9.99
C THR A 117 5.65 13.00 11.14
N GLN A 118 6.24 11.81 11.21
CA GLN A 118 7.22 11.47 12.26
C GLN A 118 8.16 10.37 11.80
N SER A 119 9.45 10.47 12.14
CA SER A 119 10.42 9.37 12.00
C SER A 119 10.39 8.65 10.63
N GLY A 120 10.27 9.40 9.53
CA GLY A 120 10.22 8.84 8.17
C GLY A 120 8.86 8.27 7.73
N LEU A 121 7.81 8.45 8.54
CA LEU A 121 6.43 8.09 8.24
C LEU A 121 5.59 9.36 8.05
N THR A 122 4.96 9.49 6.89
CA THR A 122 3.95 10.52 6.59
C THR A 122 2.63 9.85 6.28
N ILE A 123 1.58 10.25 6.99
CA ILE A 123 0.20 9.80 6.77
C ILE A 123 -0.70 11.03 6.64
N PRO A 124 -1.50 11.14 5.57
CA PRO A 124 -1.55 10.23 4.43
C PRO A 124 -0.24 10.19 3.63
N HIS A 125 0.00 9.10 2.89
CA HIS A 125 1.19 8.99 2.07
C HIS A 125 1.24 10.16 1.06
N PRO A 126 2.36 10.89 0.92
CA PRO A 126 2.42 12.15 0.16
C PRO A 126 2.12 11.98 -1.32
N GLY A 127 2.42 10.80 -1.89
CA GLY A 127 2.09 10.48 -3.28
C GLY A 127 0.68 9.88 -3.49
N ALA A 128 -0.09 9.64 -2.43
CA ALA A 128 -1.36 8.91 -2.55
C ALA A 128 -2.40 9.66 -3.37
N ALA A 129 -2.44 10.99 -3.29
CA ALA A 129 -3.45 11.81 -3.96
C ALA A 129 -3.19 12.06 -5.45
N VAL A 130 -2.07 11.55 -6.01
CA VAL A 130 -1.63 11.88 -7.38
C VAL A 130 -1.18 10.68 -8.20
N ARG A 131 -0.96 9.51 -7.59
CA ARG A 131 -0.45 8.32 -8.29
C ARG A 131 -1.61 7.45 -8.75
N ALA A 132 -1.76 7.26 -10.07
CA ALA A 132 -2.80 6.42 -10.68
C ALA A 132 -2.83 5.00 -10.11
N PHE A 133 -1.65 4.36 -10.03
CA PHE A 133 -1.47 3.01 -9.49
C PHE A 133 -1.73 2.89 -7.97
N VAL A 134 -2.03 3.99 -7.28
CA VAL A 134 -2.51 4.00 -5.89
C VAL A 134 -3.99 4.39 -5.85
N LEU A 135 -4.39 5.46 -6.55
CA LEU A 135 -5.76 5.99 -6.51
C LEU A 135 -6.78 5.08 -7.16
N GLN A 136 -6.49 4.52 -8.35
CA GLN A 136 -7.46 3.63 -9.01
C GLN A 136 -7.74 2.38 -8.16
N PRO A 137 -6.72 1.63 -7.67
CA PRO A 137 -6.98 0.51 -6.77
C PRO A 137 -7.68 0.90 -5.46
N LEU A 138 -7.36 2.07 -4.89
CA LEU A 138 -8.04 2.57 -3.70
C LEU A 138 -9.51 2.92 -3.99
N ALA A 139 -9.80 3.51 -5.15
CA ALA A 139 -11.16 3.85 -5.57
C ALA A 139 -12.01 2.60 -5.80
N ASP A 140 -11.43 1.50 -6.26
CA ASP A 140 -12.16 0.23 -6.43
C ASP A 140 -12.73 -0.31 -5.11
N ILE A 141 -12.06 -0.04 -3.98
CA ILE A 141 -12.45 -0.59 -2.67
C ILE A 141 -13.03 0.47 -1.71
N ALA A 142 -12.76 1.75 -1.95
CA ALA A 142 -13.12 2.84 -1.04
C ALA A 142 -13.28 4.19 -1.77
N PRO A 143 -14.20 4.29 -2.77
CA PRO A 143 -14.31 5.48 -3.62
C PRO A 143 -14.75 6.74 -2.86
N ALA A 144 -15.59 6.57 -1.85
CA ALA A 144 -16.08 7.65 -0.99
C ALA A 144 -15.17 7.96 0.20
N PHE A 145 -14.00 7.31 0.32
CA PHE A 145 -13.07 7.60 1.41
C PHE A 145 -12.52 9.02 1.28
N GLU A 146 -12.61 9.78 2.38
CA GLU A 146 -12.02 11.10 2.52
C GLU A 146 -10.55 10.96 2.92
N LEU A 147 -9.63 11.10 1.98
CA LEU A 147 -8.20 11.09 2.26
C LEU A 147 -7.85 12.39 3.02
N PRO A 148 -7.41 12.31 4.30
CA PRO A 148 -7.23 13.49 5.13
C PRO A 148 -6.32 14.55 4.48
N GLY A 149 -6.82 15.78 4.36
CA GLY A 149 -6.07 16.89 3.75
C GLY A 149 -6.00 16.89 2.22
N ALA A 150 -6.54 15.88 1.53
CA ALA A 150 -6.55 15.80 0.07
C ALA A 150 -7.97 15.79 -0.53
N GLY A 151 -8.93 15.12 0.13
CA GLY A 151 -10.34 15.03 -0.29
C GLY A 151 -10.77 13.62 -0.69
N ARG A 152 -11.97 13.52 -1.27
CA ARG A 152 -12.59 12.24 -1.68
C ARG A 152 -11.78 11.54 -2.75
N VAL A 153 -11.55 10.24 -2.57
CA VAL A 153 -10.80 9.40 -3.51
C VAL A 153 -11.34 9.48 -4.93
N GLU A 154 -12.66 9.39 -5.12
CA GLU A 154 -13.27 9.52 -6.47
C GLU A 154 -13.00 10.88 -7.13
N ALA A 155 -13.00 11.97 -6.36
CA ALA A 155 -12.75 13.31 -6.87
C ALA A 155 -11.27 13.55 -7.18
N LEU A 156 -10.37 12.87 -6.46
CA LEU A 156 -8.95 12.84 -6.75
C LEU A 156 -8.68 12.04 -8.02
N LEU A 157 -9.29 10.86 -8.15
CA LEU A 157 -9.14 9.97 -9.31
C LEU A 157 -9.54 10.67 -10.62
N ALA A 158 -10.62 11.46 -10.61
CA ALA A 158 -11.07 12.22 -11.78
C ALA A 158 -10.05 13.25 -12.31
N LYS A 159 -8.98 13.54 -11.55
CA LYS A 159 -7.92 14.49 -11.91
C LYS A 159 -6.61 13.81 -12.31
N VAL A 160 -6.56 12.48 -12.31
CA VAL A 160 -5.34 11.71 -12.54
C VAL A 160 -5.42 10.98 -13.86
N ASP A 161 -4.33 11.05 -14.64
CA ASP A 161 -4.18 10.29 -15.87
C ASP A 161 -3.98 8.79 -15.55
N LEU A 162 -4.80 7.95 -16.16
CA LEU A 162 -4.77 6.49 -16.01
C LEU A 162 -4.02 5.80 -17.14
N ALA A 163 -3.42 6.56 -18.06
CA ALA A 163 -2.64 6.02 -19.17
C ALA A 163 -1.57 5.03 -18.67
N GLY A 164 -1.54 3.85 -19.30
CA GLY A 164 -0.60 2.79 -18.97
C GLY A 164 -0.96 1.96 -17.73
N LEU A 165 -2.04 2.29 -17.02
CA LEU A 165 -2.57 1.44 -15.95
C LEU A 165 -3.51 0.38 -16.54
N GLN A 166 -3.15 -0.89 -16.36
CA GLN A 166 -3.90 -2.02 -16.92
C GLN A 166 -4.36 -2.95 -15.83
N ARG A 167 -5.67 -3.16 -15.70
CA ARG A 167 -6.21 -4.16 -14.78
C ARG A 167 -5.81 -5.55 -15.24
N LEU A 168 -5.28 -6.35 -14.33
CA LEU A 168 -4.99 -7.75 -14.58
C LEU A 168 -6.26 -8.58 -14.37
N GLU A 169 -6.57 -9.43 -15.33
CA GLU A 169 -7.55 -10.49 -15.13
C GLU A 169 -6.96 -11.48 -14.14
N THR A 170 -7.51 -11.52 -12.93
CA THR A 170 -7.12 -12.55 -11.97
C THR A 170 -7.98 -13.76 -12.27
N ALA A 171 -7.37 -14.89 -12.65
CA ALA A 171 -8.10 -16.16 -12.69
C ALA A 171 -8.66 -16.43 -11.29
N ALA A 172 -9.97 -16.73 -11.22
CA ALA A 172 -10.70 -16.97 -9.98
C ALA A 172 -10.11 -18.12 -9.16
#